data_AF-A0A846X6P4-F1
#
_entry.id   AF-A0A846X6P4-F1
#
_cell.length_a   1.000
_cell.length_b   1.000
_cell.length_c   1.000
_cell.angle_alpha   90.00
_cell.angle_beta   90.00
_cell.angle_gamma   90.00
#
_symmetry.space_group_name_H-M   'P 1'
#
loop_
_entity.id
_entity.type
_entity.pdbx_description
1 polymer ?
#
loop_
_entity_poly.entity_id
_entity_poly.type
_entity_poly.pdbx_seq_one_letter_code
_entity_poly.pdbx_strand_id
1 'polypeptide(L)'
;MISSLDGSATAAGRSGGLGGDGDRRVFRALREQADVVLVGAATVRDEDYGTPEHPALAIVTRGEVARTPRLHPPGREPLVYSGGGASVHLREVLSDLYRRGFRRVLAEGGPGVLGALLADGLVDELCLTIAPRLVGGDGRRIVAGPDLPTDHWRRLQVLGDDEGFLYTRWAR
;
A
#
# COMPACT_ATOMS: atom_id res chain seq x y z
N MET A 1 -2.50 -3.42 -4.14
CA MET A 1 -1.52 -4.47 -3.76
C MET A 1 -1.29 -5.40 -4.95
N ILE A 2 -0.19 -6.16 -4.95
CA ILE A 2 0.09 -7.20 -5.94
C ILE A 2 0.56 -8.49 -5.25
N SER A 3 0.20 -9.66 -5.78
CA SER A 3 0.77 -10.95 -5.38
C SER A 3 0.98 -11.90 -6.56
N SER A 4 1.87 -12.88 -6.40
CA SER A 4 1.97 -14.07 -7.25
C SER A 4 0.75 -14.99 -7.06
N LEU A 5 0.62 -16.02 -7.91
CA LEU A 5 -0.43 -17.05 -7.84
C LEU A 5 -0.40 -17.84 -6.52
N ASP A 6 0.80 -18.05 -5.97
CA ASP A 6 1.06 -18.71 -4.69
C ASP A 6 1.11 -17.72 -3.50
N GLY A 7 0.72 -16.46 -3.70
CA GLY A 7 0.41 -15.52 -2.63
C GLY A 7 1.57 -14.67 -2.09
N SER A 8 2.73 -14.68 -2.74
CA SER A 8 3.84 -13.80 -2.40
C SER A 8 3.65 -12.39 -2.95
N ALA A 9 3.87 -11.37 -2.14
CA ALA A 9 3.91 -9.96 -2.50
C ALA A 9 5.25 -9.52 -3.11
N THR A 10 6.26 -10.38 -3.09
CA THR A 10 7.59 -10.08 -3.60
C THR A 10 8.17 -11.21 -4.45
N ALA A 11 8.99 -10.83 -5.42
CA ALA A 11 9.88 -11.72 -6.16
C ALA A 11 11.32 -11.24 -5.93
N ALA A 12 12.22 -12.14 -5.51
CA ALA A 12 13.58 -11.79 -5.12
C ALA A 12 13.67 -10.59 -4.13
N GLY A 13 12.72 -10.52 -3.19
CA GLY A 13 12.71 -9.52 -2.12
C GLY A 13 12.03 -8.18 -2.43
N ARG A 14 11.59 -7.92 -3.67
CA ARG A 14 10.87 -6.67 -4.06
C ARG A 14 9.56 -6.95 -4.80
N SER A 15 8.63 -5.99 -4.74
CA SER A 15 7.32 -6.12 -5.41
C SER A 15 7.40 -5.84 -6.92
N GLY A 16 8.29 -4.93 -7.34
CA GLY A 16 8.40 -4.48 -8.74
C GLY A 16 8.71 -5.57 -9.77
N GLY A 17 9.21 -6.74 -9.34
CA GLY A 17 9.44 -7.89 -10.23
C GLY A 17 8.17 -8.67 -10.60
N LEU A 18 7.04 -8.39 -9.95
CA LEU A 18 5.77 -9.07 -10.21
C LEU A 18 4.89 -8.34 -11.23
N GLY A 19 4.92 -6.99 -11.25
CA GLY A 19 4.00 -6.16 -12.03
C GLY A 19 4.35 -6.04 -13.51
N GLY A 20 3.31 -6.03 -14.36
CA GLY A 20 3.38 -5.72 -15.79
C GLY A 20 2.90 -4.29 -16.11
N ASP A 21 2.67 -4.00 -17.38
CA ASP A 21 2.24 -2.67 -17.81
C ASP A 21 0.80 -2.33 -17.40
N GLY A 22 -0.10 -3.31 -17.40
CA GLY A 22 -1.47 -3.13 -16.92
C GLY A 22 -1.51 -2.81 -15.42
N ASP A 23 -0.71 -3.49 -14.60
CA ASP A 23 -0.56 -3.20 -13.16
C ASP A 23 -0.09 -1.76 -12.92
N ARG A 24 0.92 -1.30 -13.67
CA ARG A 24 1.39 0.09 -13.59
C ARG A 24 0.31 1.10 -13.97
N ARG A 25 -0.55 0.79 -14.95
CA ARG A 25 -1.68 1.65 -15.34
C ARG A 25 -2.72 1.71 -14.23
N VAL A 26 -3.09 0.56 -13.66
CA VAL A 26 -4.03 0.49 -12.52
C VAL A 26 -3.47 1.24 -11.32
N PHE A 27 -2.20 1.03 -10.97
CA PHE A 27 -1.52 1.72 -9.87
C PHE A 27 -1.57 3.25 -10.04
N ARG A 28 -1.26 3.77 -11.23
CA ARG A 28 -1.37 5.21 -11.51
C ARG A 28 -2.80 5.72 -11.40
N ALA A 29 -3.76 4.99 -11.98
CA ALA A 29 -5.17 5.38 -11.92
C ALA A 29 -5.72 5.41 -10.48
N LEU A 30 -5.24 4.53 -9.60
CA LEU A 30 -5.57 4.58 -8.17
C LEU A 30 -4.95 5.79 -7.49
N ARG A 31 -3.67 6.10 -7.76
CA ARG A 31 -3.00 7.30 -7.21
C ARG A 31 -3.66 8.59 -7.68
N GLU A 32 -4.07 8.68 -8.94
CA GLU A 32 -4.78 9.83 -9.50
C GLU A 32 -6.12 10.11 -8.80
N GLN A 33 -6.76 9.05 -8.26
CA GLN A 33 -8.03 9.16 -7.52
C GLN A 33 -7.84 9.37 -6.02
N ALA A 34 -6.64 9.18 -5.48
CA ALA A 34 -6.37 9.38 -4.06
C ALA A 34 -6.16 10.87 -3.77
N ASP A 35 -6.53 11.33 -2.57
CA ASP A 35 -6.09 12.64 -2.08
C ASP A 35 -4.75 12.51 -1.36
N VAL A 36 -4.48 11.34 -0.75
CA VAL A 36 -3.25 11.00 -0.04
C VAL A 36 -2.91 9.51 -0.17
N VAL A 37 -1.63 9.21 -0.35
CA VAL A 37 -1.08 7.85 -0.23
C VAL A 37 -0.54 7.64 1.17
N LEU A 38 -1.04 6.61 1.87
CA LEU A 38 -0.52 6.17 3.16
C LEU A 38 0.43 4.99 2.97
N VAL A 39 1.66 5.12 3.46
CA VAL A 39 2.70 4.10 3.30
C VAL A 39 3.62 3.98 4.51
N GLY A 40 4.13 2.79 4.79
CA GLY A 40 5.13 2.56 5.83
C GLY A 40 6.53 3.02 5.43
N ALA A 41 7.29 3.60 6.35
CA ALA A 41 8.66 4.08 6.08
C ALA A 41 9.63 3.00 5.56
N ALA A 42 9.44 1.73 5.96
CA ALA A 42 10.22 0.62 5.41
C ALA A 42 9.99 0.46 3.90
N THR A 43 8.73 0.50 3.45
CA THR A 43 8.37 0.41 2.03
C THR A 43 8.87 1.64 1.26
N VAL A 44 8.78 2.84 1.85
CA VAL A 44 9.34 4.06 1.25
C VAL A 44 10.82 3.90 0.94
N ARG A 45 11.59 3.31 1.86
CA ARG A 45 13.02 3.05 1.67
C ARG A 45 13.27 1.92 0.67
N ASP A 46 12.60 0.77 0.85
CA ASP A 46 12.89 -0.45 0.12
C ASP A 46 12.49 -0.35 -1.37
N GLU A 47 11.51 0.49 -1.69
CA GLU A 47 11.00 0.76 -3.05
C GLU A 47 11.38 2.16 -3.57
N ASP A 48 12.29 2.87 -2.88
CA ASP A 48 12.82 4.19 -3.24
C ASP A 48 11.74 5.23 -3.63
N TYR A 49 10.78 5.45 -2.73
CA TYR A 49 9.68 6.38 -2.95
C TYR A 49 10.17 7.84 -3.01
N GLY A 50 9.48 8.61 -3.84
CA GLY A 50 9.53 10.08 -3.82
C GLY A 50 8.19 10.68 -3.46
N THR A 51 8.21 11.95 -3.04
CA THR A 51 6.98 12.71 -2.78
C THR A 51 6.46 13.29 -4.10
N PRO A 52 5.31 12.82 -4.62
CA PRO A 52 4.76 13.33 -5.87
C PRO A 52 4.12 14.71 -5.67
N GLU A 53 3.71 15.37 -6.75
CA GLU A 53 2.91 16.61 -6.67
C GLU A 53 1.47 16.32 -6.25
N HIS A 54 0.92 15.21 -6.75
CA HIS A 54 -0.36 14.66 -6.34
C HIS A 54 -0.30 13.12 -6.50
N PRO A 55 -0.89 12.34 -5.58
CA PRO A 55 -1.54 12.74 -4.33
C PRO A 55 -0.54 13.18 -3.24
N ALA A 56 -0.99 13.68 -2.09
CA ALA A 56 -0.10 13.89 -0.95
C ALA A 56 0.53 12.56 -0.50
N LEU A 57 1.68 12.60 0.19
CA LEU A 57 2.32 11.40 0.75
C LEU A 57 2.27 11.45 2.28
N ALA A 58 1.69 10.42 2.91
CA ALA A 58 1.67 10.20 4.35
C ALA A 58 2.48 8.95 4.70
N ILE A 59 3.45 9.11 5.59
CA ILE A 59 4.39 8.08 5.99
C ILE A 59 4.17 7.73 7.45
N VAL A 60 3.95 6.44 7.72
CA VAL A 60 3.90 5.92 9.10
C VAL A 60 5.21 5.23 9.45
N THR A 61 5.74 5.54 10.63
CA THR A 61 7.02 5.03 11.10
C THR A 61 7.01 4.82 12.61
N ARG A 62 7.82 3.89 13.09
CA ARG A 62 8.12 3.78 14.52
C ARG A 62 9.29 4.67 14.94
N GLY A 63 10.05 5.21 14.00
CA GLY A 63 11.26 6.00 14.30
C GLY A 63 11.37 7.19 13.37
N GLU A 64 12.56 7.44 12.86
CA GLU A 64 12.83 8.52 11.92
C GLU A 64 12.64 8.10 10.47
N VAL A 65 12.39 9.08 9.60
CA VAL A 65 12.38 8.91 8.14
C VAL A 65 13.58 9.66 7.57
N ALA A 66 14.40 8.96 6.77
CA ALA A 66 15.57 9.58 6.17
C ALA A 66 15.20 10.73 5.23
N ARG A 67 15.92 11.85 5.33
CA ARG A 67 15.77 12.97 4.38
C ARG A 67 16.57 12.71 3.12
N THR A 68 15.89 12.43 2.01
CA THR A 68 16.49 12.29 0.67
C THR A 68 15.93 13.35 -0.27
N PRO A 69 16.66 13.77 -1.33
CA PRO A 69 16.14 14.72 -2.33
C PRO A 69 14.88 14.23 -3.03
N ARG A 70 14.74 12.90 -3.20
CA ARG A 70 13.58 12.28 -3.85
C ARG A 70 12.34 12.33 -2.95
N LEU A 71 12.53 12.12 -1.65
CA LEU A 71 11.45 12.14 -0.65
C LEU A 71 11.11 13.57 -0.18
N HIS A 72 12.07 14.49 -0.22
CA HIS A 72 11.90 15.90 0.17
C HIS A 72 12.33 16.84 -0.95
N PRO A 73 11.66 16.77 -2.13
CA PRO A 73 11.96 17.71 -3.20
C PRO A 73 11.49 19.13 -2.81
N PRO A 74 12.09 20.19 -3.40
CA PRO A 74 11.72 21.57 -3.07
C PRO A 74 10.21 21.82 -3.18
N GLY A 75 9.64 22.47 -2.15
CA GLY A 75 8.22 22.82 -2.09
C GLY A 75 7.25 21.68 -1.75
N ARG A 76 7.76 20.47 -1.45
CA ARG A 76 6.94 19.28 -1.14
C ARG A 76 7.50 18.54 0.06
N GLU A 77 6.70 18.45 1.12
CA GLU A 77 7.05 17.73 2.35
C GLU A 77 6.02 16.62 2.61
N PRO A 78 6.43 15.36 2.81
CA PRO A 78 5.51 14.30 3.19
C PRO A 78 5.00 14.51 4.63
N LEU A 79 3.78 14.07 4.90
CA LEU A 79 3.24 14.01 6.27
C LEU A 79 3.87 12.81 6.98
N VAL A 80 4.61 13.04 8.07
CA VAL A 80 5.25 11.96 8.82
C VAL A 80 4.54 11.76 10.15
N TYR A 81 4.03 10.54 10.37
CA TYR A 81 3.41 10.09 11.61
C TYR A 81 4.36 9.10 12.29
N SER A 82 5.03 9.55 13.35
CA SER A 82 5.98 8.75 14.12
C SER A 82 5.41 8.30 15.46
N GLY A 83 5.60 7.03 15.79
CA GLY A 83 5.26 6.48 17.10
C GLY A 83 6.34 6.67 18.16
N GLY A 84 7.46 7.36 17.87
CA GLY A 84 8.51 7.64 18.86
C GLY A 84 9.12 6.40 19.50
N GLY A 85 9.26 5.31 18.75
CA GLY A 85 9.70 3.99 19.19
C GLY A 85 8.56 2.96 19.31
N ALA A 86 7.32 3.44 19.48
CA ALA A 86 6.12 2.60 19.58
C ALA A 86 5.40 2.41 18.24
N SER A 87 4.36 1.57 18.23
CA SER A 87 3.43 1.46 17.11
C SER A 87 2.58 2.72 16.96
N VAL A 88 2.27 3.10 15.72
CA VAL A 88 1.37 4.21 15.40
C VAL A 88 -0.08 3.70 15.35
N HIS A 89 -1.00 4.39 16.02
CA HIS A 89 -2.44 4.11 15.94
C HIS A 89 -3.02 4.62 14.63
N LEU A 90 -3.28 3.71 13.67
CA LEU A 90 -3.68 4.11 12.32
C LEU A 90 -5.06 4.80 12.26
N ARG A 91 -5.96 4.52 13.21
CA ARG A 91 -7.23 5.24 13.34
C ARG A 91 -7.02 6.74 13.59
N GLU A 92 -6.02 7.10 14.38
CA GLU A 92 -5.69 8.51 14.67
C GLU A 92 -5.06 9.17 13.44
N VAL A 93 -4.19 8.46 12.72
CA VAL A 93 -3.63 8.92 11.44
C VAL A 93 -4.75 9.23 10.44
N LEU A 94 -5.68 8.29 10.23
CA LEU A 94 -6.82 8.50 9.33
C LEU A 94 -7.72 9.65 9.80
N SER A 95 -7.92 9.81 11.11
CA SER A 95 -8.71 10.91 11.68
C SER A 95 -8.02 12.27 11.48
N ASP A 96 -6.69 12.34 11.56
CA ASP A 96 -5.92 13.53 11.25
C ASP A 96 -5.95 13.87 9.76
N LEU A 97 -5.78 12.88 8.89
CA LEU A 97 -5.91 13.04 7.44
C LEU A 97 -7.31 13.57 7.07
N TYR A 98 -8.37 13.03 7.68
CA TYR A 98 -9.73 13.50 7.51
C TYR A 98 -9.92 14.96 7.94
N ARG A 99 -9.38 15.35 9.12
CA ARG A 99 -9.41 16.73 9.62
C ARG A 99 -8.67 17.71 8.70
N ARG A 100 -7.64 17.24 8.00
CA ARG A 100 -6.90 18.01 6.97
C ARG A 100 -7.61 18.08 5.62
N GLY A 101 -8.76 17.41 5.48
CA GLY A 101 -9.57 17.43 4.27
C GLY A 101 -9.30 16.28 3.29
N PHE A 102 -8.36 15.37 3.59
CA PHE A 102 -8.15 14.18 2.77
C PHE A 102 -9.30 13.19 3.00
N ARG A 103 -10.02 12.83 1.93
CA ARG A 103 -11.20 11.94 1.99
C ARG A 103 -10.96 10.58 1.37
N ARG A 104 -10.05 10.51 0.39
CA ARG A 104 -9.67 9.29 -0.32
C ARG A 104 -8.22 8.95 0.02
N VAL A 105 -8.05 7.96 0.91
CA VAL A 105 -6.75 7.46 1.33
C VAL A 105 -6.42 6.19 0.58
N LEU A 106 -5.31 6.17 -0.16
CA LEU A 106 -4.78 4.97 -0.80
C LEU A 106 -3.65 4.39 0.05
N ALA A 107 -3.87 3.21 0.62
CA ALA A 107 -2.81 2.49 1.34
C ALA A 107 -2.00 1.62 0.37
N GLU A 108 -0.71 1.92 0.20
CA GLU A 108 0.19 1.16 -0.69
C GLU A 108 1.09 0.16 0.07
N GLY A 109 0.80 -0.01 1.36
CA GLY A 109 1.49 -0.95 2.26
C GLY A 109 2.56 -0.27 3.12
N GLY A 110 3.60 -0.97 3.58
CA GLY A 110 3.86 -2.39 3.38
C GLY A 110 2.95 -3.32 4.18
N PRO A 111 3.29 -4.62 4.24
CA PRO A 111 2.45 -5.65 4.83
C PRO A 111 1.99 -5.40 6.27
N GLY A 112 2.84 -4.76 7.09
CA GLY A 112 2.48 -4.39 8.46
C GLY A 112 1.46 -3.24 8.55
N VAL A 113 1.50 -2.27 7.63
CA VAL A 113 0.50 -1.18 7.57
C VAL A 113 -0.84 -1.74 7.14
N LEU A 114 -0.87 -2.55 6.08
CA LEU A 114 -2.10 -3.18 5.62
C LEU A 114 -2.68 -4.13 6.69
N GLY A 115 -1.83 -4.91 7.36
CA GLY A 115 -2.27 -5.80 8.45
C GLY A 115 -2.91 -5.04 9.61
N ALA A 116 -2.31 -3.92 10.04
CA ALA A 116 -2.88 -3.09 11.09
C ALA A 116 -4.22 -2.45 10.67
N LEU A 117 -4.34 -1.94 9.43
CA LEU A 117 -5.61 -1.41 8.92
C LEU A 117 -6.71 -2.48 8.91
N LEU A 118 -6.39 -3.69 8.45
CA LEU A 118 -7.36 -4.80 8.38
C LEU A 118 -7.81 -5.26 9.77
N ALA A 119 -6.87 -5.39 10.72
CA ALA A 119 -7.14 -5.78 12.10
C ALA A 119 -8.09 -4.79 12.80
N ASP A 120 -7.95 -3.50 12.52
CA ASP A 120 -8.78 -2.43 13.10
C ASP A 120 -10.08 -2.16 12.32
N GLY A 121 -10.35 -2.91 11.24
CA GLY A 121 -11.55 -2.72 10.42
C GLY A 121 -11.55 -1.41 9.63
N LEU A 122 -10.38 -0.91 9.23
CA LEU A 122 -10.19 0.39 8.59
C LEU A 122 -10.02 0.33 7.06
N VAL A 123 -10.21 -0.85 6.45
CA VAL A 123 -10.12 -1.03 4.99
C VAL A 123 -11.53 -1.20 4.42
N ASP A 124 -11.96 -0.20 3.64
CA ASP A 124 -13.22 -0.26 2.91
C ASP A 124 -13.12 -1.14 1.66
N GLU A 125 -11.96 -1.09 1.00
CA GLU A 125 -11.74 -1.72 -0.30
C GLU A 125 -10.31 -2.25 -0.46
N LEU A 126 -10.19 -3.44 -1.07
CA LEU A 126 -8.93 -4.02 -1.48
C LEU A 126 -8.86 -4.13 -3.00
N CYS A 127 -7.98 -3.32 -3.62
CA CYS A 127 -7.52 -3.53 -4.98
C CYS A 127 -6.29 -4.46 -4.99
N LEU A 128 -6.43 -5.65 -5.58
CA LEU A 128 -5.39 -6.67 -5.66
C LEU A 128 -5.13 -7.08 -7.11
N THR A 129 -3.90 -6.87 -7.57
CA THR A 129 -3.36 -7.47 -8.78
C THR A 129 -2.87 -8.89 -8.46
N ILE A 130 -3.29 -9.87 -9.25
CA ILE A 130 -2.76 -11.24 -9.21
C ILE A 130 -1.88 -11.41 -10.45
N ALA A 131 -0.58 -11.52 -10.23
CA ALA A 131 0.41 -11.76 -11.27
C ALA A 131 0.40 -13.24 -11.66
N PRO A 132 0.47 -13.59 -12.97
CA PRO A 132 0.47 -14.97 -13.47
C PRO A 132 1.86 -15.61 -13.29
N ARG A 133 2.37 -15.61 -12.06
CA ARG A 133 3.70 -16.10 -11.68
C ARG A 133 3.61 -16.97 -10.44
N LEU A 134 4.43 -18.01 -10.37
CA LEU A 134 4.73 -18.76 -9.15
C LEU A 134 6.14 -18.38 -8.71
N VAL A 135 6.34 -18.14 -7.41
CA VAL A 135 7.66 -17.72 -6.91
C VAL A 135 8.23 -18.67 -5.86
N GLY A 136 7.38 -19.45 -5.19
CA GLY A 136 7.76 -20.37 -4.11
C GLY A 136 8.49 -19.70 -2.94
N GLY A 137 8.99 -20.53 -2.03
CA GLY A 137 9.90 -20.13 -0.95
C GLY A 137 9.30 -19.20 0.10
N ASP A 138 10.17 -18.44 0.76
CA ASP A 138 9.84 -17.58 1.91
C ASP A 138 9.28 -16.19 1.50
N GLY A 139 8.57 -16.15 0.38
CA GLY A 139 7.91 -14.95 -0.13
C GLY A 139 6.98 -14.34 0.91
N ARG A 140 7.07 -13.03 1.14
CA ARG A 140 6.22 -12.35 2.13
C ARG A 140 4.82 -12.18 1.57
N ARG A 141 3.78 -12.42 2.36
CA ARG A 141 2.40 -12.10 1.98
C ARG A 141 2.19 -10.58 1.91
N ILE A 142 1.09 -10.17 1.25
CA ILE A 142 0.68 -8.75 1.21
C ILE A 142 0.31 -8.18 2.59
N VAL A 143 0.07 -9.05 3.57
CA VAL A 143 -0.29 -8.72 4.96
C VAL A 143 0.69 -9.39 5.90
N ALA A 144 1.12 -8.66 6.94
CA ALA A 144 1.86 -9.17 8.08
C ALA A 144 1.26 -8.62 9.38
N GLY A 145 1.34 -9.39 10.46
CA GLY A 145 0.73 -9.04 11.74
C GLY A 145 0.02 -10.22 12.39
N PRO A 146 -0.90 -9.97 13.34
CA PRO A 146 -1.70 -11.02 13.96
C PRO A 146 -2.66 -11.67 12.96
N ASP A 147 -3.28 -12.78 13.36
CA ASP A 147 -4.35 -13.41 12.61
C ASP A 147 -5.51 -12.42 12.40
N LEU A 148 -6.05 -12.43 11.18
CA LEU A 148 -7.19 -11.61 10.79
C LEU A 148 -8.48 -12.44 10.85
N PRO A 149 -9.64 -11.79 11.11
CA PRO A 149 -10.92 -12.46 10.98
C PRO A 149 -11.13 -12.96 9.54
N THR A 150 -11.77 -14.12 9.40
CA THR A 150 -12.10 -14.71 8.09
C THR A 150 -13.41 -14.15 7.54
N ASP A 151 -13.48 -12.82 7.44
CA ASP A 151 -14.65 -12.13 6.95
C ASP A 151 -14.84 -12.34 5.44
N HIS A 152 -16.11 -12.34 5.00
CA HIS A 152 -16.43 -12.43 3.59
C HIS A 152 -16.23 -11.09 2.88
N TRP A 153 -15.53 -11.10 1.75
CA TRP A 153 -15.35 -9.92 0.90
C TRP A 153 -16.24 -10.01 -0.34
N ARG A 154 -16.98 -8.94 -0.62
CA ARG A 154 -17.78 -8.84 -1.84
C ARG A 154 -16.89 -8.44 -3.01
N ARG A 155 -16.83 -9.29 -4.03
CA ARG A 155 -16.22 -8.97 -5.32
C ARG A 155 -16.98 -7.84 -6.01
N LEU A 156 -16.31 -6.71 -6.25
CA LEU A 156 -16.84 -5.60 -7.03
C LEU A 156 -16.45 -5.69 -8.50
N GLN A 157 -15.19 -6.06 -8.77
CA GLN A 157 -14.66 -6.06 -10.13
C GLN A 157 -13.56 -7.12 -10.30
N VAL A 158 -13.48 -7.68 -11.50
CA VAL A 158 -12.35 -8.47 -12.00
C VAL A 158 -12.11 -8.05 -13.44
N LEU A 159 -10.91 -7.57 -13.72
CA LEU A 159 -10.41 -7.31 -15.07
C LEU A 159 -9.23 -8.24 -15.33
N GLY A 160 -8.89 -8.45 -16.60
CA GLY A 160 -7.65 -9.09 -17.00
C GLY A 160 -7.09 -8.46 -18.25
N ASP A 161 -5.88 -8.88 -18.63
CA ASP A 161 -5.20 -8.45 -19.84
C ASP A 161 -4.62 -9.65 -20.62
N ASP A 162 -4.05 -9.36 -21.79
CA ASP A 162 -3.45 -10.35 -22.68
C ASP A 162 -2.16 -10.97 -22.10
N GLU A 163 -1.61 -10.39 -21.03
CA GLU A 163 -0.46 -10.94 -20.29
C GLU A 163 -0.89 -11.91 -19.18
N GLY A 164 -2.20 -12.06 -18.93
CA GLY A 164 -2.76 -12.99 -17.95
C GLY A 164 -2.82 -12.45 -16.52
N PHE A 165 -2.62 -11.15 -16.31
CA PHE A 165 -2.84 -10.54 -15.00
C PHE A 165 -4.34 -10.48 -14.68
N LEU A 166 -4.67 -10.55 -13.39
CA LEU A 166 -6.01 -10.22 -12.90
C LEU A 166 -5.96 -8.98 -12.03
N TYR A 167 -6.82 -8.01 -12.31
CA TYR A 167 -6.98 -6.79 -11.51
C TYR A 167 -8.32 -6.88 -10.78
N THR A 168 -8.26 -7.15 -9.48
CA THR A 168 -9.45 -7.43 -8.68
C THR A 168 -9.74 -6.31 -7.70
N ARG A 169 -11.04 -6.07 -7.45
CA ARG A 169 -11.54 -5.07 -6.52
C ARG A 169 -12.56 -5.71 -5.59
N TRP A 170 -12.33 -5.60 -4.29
CA TRP A 170 -13.14 -6.23 -3.25
C TRP A 170 -13.57 -5.19 -2.22
N ALA A 171 -14.81 -5.25 -1.77
CA ALA A 171 -15.30 -4.44 -0.66
C ALA A 171 -15.66 -5.33 0.54
N ARG A 172 -15.49 -4.78 1.73
CA ARG A 172 -15.97 -5.40 2.96
C ARG A 172 -17.48 -5.21 3.13
#